data_AF-A0AAC9JF10-F1
#
_entry.id   AF-A0AAC9JF10-F1
#
_cell.length_a   1.000
_cell.length_b   1.000
_cell.length_c   1.000
_cell.angle_alpha   90.00
_cell.angle_beta   90.00
_cell.angle_gamma   90.00
#
_symmetry.space_group_name_H-M   'P 1'
#
loop_
_entity.id
_entity.type
_entity.pdbx_description
1 polymer ?
#
loop_
_entity_poly.entity_id
_entity_poly.type
_entity_poly.pdbx_seq_one_letter_code
_entity_poly.pdbx_strand_id
1 'polypeptide(L)'
;MINHYKSWLVVAVFALISACSPIDDYSERLSSVEKHVADGHYLKQVEKTKQIIVNLSESPAYQSALDDQLLEAEKKLFITKARTIAAQAKKLRSMEDWEDNAQNRGAARQVFGELSLALSQLNSELRSWVKRYKRVEDIIVKTSEEKSKVEQSAAAFRKAASDTLSKIDSAKASYPHQAARLNSFASHLNDFVEKYTTLLNLVQGKVNAPKINDYLAYVALYDSVDVNNNFPLTLANDYARMVKQLYSSYSKVLLEAEESHGVALGAVSWDNYYDYPTEHGRTFPYTEVTYDQLQKIKQHIGSGTTRYISSIKSDSIISLATSGKSKDGWDSGDDEAEIWLEDAESEYTHLYLIVDNGVATEVEESVDRATYLRLANAIDKEVLTKPYGKFEDEAVDKPHTPGMAYVGHSQYGQWERDPITGADVWVWFAAYSIMSDLTEDRIDRRRHERYLASMHGYIPPSSRSNYRGTNRYGITSHQSPIQSSLTRSRNSNLKGSGQSFRNRGPSSGK
;
A
#
# COMPACT_ATOMS: atom_id res chain seq x y z
N MET A 1 -5.24 -79.86 58.72
CA MET A 1 -6.48 -80.07 57.95
C MET A 1 -6.75 -78.79 57.16
N ILE A 2 -6.64 -78.86 55.82
CA ILE A 2 -7.24 -78.00 54.78
C ILE A 2 -7.07 -76.46 54.99
N ASN A 3 -6.03 -75.84 54.42
CA ASN A 3 -5.91 -75.26 53.05
C ASN A 3 -6.61 -73.89 52.87
N HIS A 4 -5.81 -72.80 52.77
CA HIS A 4 -5.45 -72.03 51.54
C HIS A 4 -6.45 -70.88 51.28
N TYR A 5 -6.11 -69.61 51.10
CA TYR A 5 -5.14 -68.97 50.20
C TYR A 5 -4.72 -67.60 50.77
N LYS A 6 -3.42 -67.36 50.97
CA LYS A 6 -2.56 -66.47 50.13
C LYS A 6 -3.08 -65.03 49.96
N SER A 7 -2.65 -64.20 50.91
CA SER A 7 -2.38 -62.78 50.73
C SER A 7 -1.25 -62.60 49.72
N TRP A 8 -1.55 -62.02 48.56
CA TRP A 8 -0.58 -61.47 47.60
C TRP A 8 -1.15 -60.16 47.05
N LEU A 9 -0.81 -59.07 47.73
CA LEU A 9 -0.14 -57.90 47.17
C LEU A 9 -0.46 -57.62 45.68
N VAL A 10 -1.49 -56.82 45.43
CA VAL A 10 -1.52 -55.95 44.25
C VAL A 10 -1.26 -54.54 44.74
N VAL A 11 0.00 -54.15 44.57
CA VAL A 11 0.46 -52.77 44.49
C VAL A 11 -0.37 -52.10 43.40
N ALA A 12 -1.43 -51.42 43.80
CA ALA A 12 -2.00 -50.37 42.97
C ALA A 12 -0.99 -49.24 42.99
N VAL A 13 -0.12 -49.26 41.98
CA VAL A 13 0.70 -48.14 41.56
C VAL A 13 -0.21 -46.92 41.50
N PHE A 14 -0.18 -46.09 42.53
CA PHE A 14 -0.45 -44.67 42.37
C PHE A 14 0.62 -44.21 41.39
N ALA A 15 0.31 -44.30 40.10
CA ALA A 15 0.91 -43.43 39.13
C ALA A 15 0.52 -42.04 39.62
N LEU A 16 1.43 -41.42 40.38
CA LEU A 16 1.64 -39.99 40.34
C LEU A 16 1.98 -39.66 38.89
N ILE A 17 0.99 -39.78 38.00
CA ILE A 17 0.84 -38.85 36.91
C ILE A 17 0.80 -37.54 37.68
N SER A 18 1.91 -36.81 37.64
CA SER A 18 1.90 -35.39 37.91
C SER A 18 0.76 -34.88 37.04
N ALA A 19 -0.42 -34.69 37.63
CA ALA A 19 -1.55 -34.14 36.94
C ALA A 19 -1.13 -32.71 36.67
N CYS A 20 -0.45 -32.50 35.55
CA CYS A 20 -0.06 -31.17 35.12
C CYS A 20 -1.36 -30.39 35.04
N SER A 21 -1.53 -29.34 35.83
CA SER A 21 -2.77 -28.58 35.79
C SER A 21 -2.92 -27.95 34.39
N PRO A 22 -4.14 -27.80 33.83
CA PRO A 22 -4.34 -27.07 32.59
C PRO A 22 -3.90 -25.59 32.66
N ILE A 23 -3.53 -25.09 33.85
CA ILE A 23 -2.99 -23.74 34.07
C ILE A 23 -1.49 -23.69 34.39
N ASP A 24 -0.76 -24.82 34.38
CA ASP A 24 0.65 -24.88 34.79
C ASP A 24 1.53 -23.87 34.03
N ASP A 25 1.32 -23.77 32.72
CA ASP A 25 2.00 -22.80 31.82
C ASP A 25 1.81 -21.32 32.24
N TYR A 26 0.82 -21.04 33.08
CA TYR A 26 0.45 -19.70 33.52
C TYR A 26 0.65 -19.45 35.02
N SER A 27 1.03 -20.49 35.79
CA SER A 27 1.00 -20.47 37.26
C SER A 27 1.85 -19.36 37.89
N GLU A 28 3.05 -19.11 37.35
CA GLU A 28 3.93 -18.03 37.84
C GLU A 28 3.31 -16.64 37.62
N ARG A 29 2.81 -16.39 36.41
CA ARG A 29 2.14 -15.12 36.06
C ARG A 29 0.86 -14.94 36.85
N LEU A 30 0.06 -15.98 37.00
CA LEU A 30 -1.18 -15.95 37.78
C LEU A 30 -0.89 -15.62 39.24
N SER A 31 0.08 -16.29 39.86
CA SER A 31 0.49 -16.03 41.24
C SER A 31 0.96 -14.59 41.45
N SER A 32 1.72 -14.04 40.49
CA SER A 32 2.10 -12.63 40.49
C SER A 32 0.88 -11.71 40.40
N VAL A 33 -0.07 -11.98 39.50
CA VAL A 33 -1.29 -11.16 39.36
C VAL A 33 -2.14 -11.23 40.62
N GLU A 34 -2.33 -12.41 41.22
CA GLU A 34 -3.08 -12.60 42.45
C GLU A 34 -2.47 -11.83 43.62
N LYS A 35 -1.13 -11.85 43.75
CA LYS A 35 -0.42 -11.01 44.71
C LYS A 35 -0.73 -9.53 44.50
N HIS A 36 -0.63 -9.04 43.25
CA HIS A 36 -0.98 -7.64 42.93
C HIS A 36 -2.46 -7.31 43.22
N VAL A 37 -3.38 -8.26 43.02
CA VAL A 37 -4.80 -8.08 43.38
C VAL A 37 -4.96 -7.99 44.90
N ALA A 38 -4.35 -8.91 45.65
CA ALA A 38 -4.41 -8.95 47.11
C ALA A 38 -3.82 -7.68 47.74
N ASP A 39 -2.70 -7.18 47.20
CA ASP A 39 -2.06 -5.94 47.65
C ASP A 39 -2.83 -4.67 47.24
N GLY A 40 -3.92 -4.82 46.47
CA GLY A 40 -4.69 -3.72 45.91
C GLY A 40 -3.91 -2.88 44.90
N HIS A 41 -2.85 -3.43 44.31
CA HIS A 41 -1.90 -2.71 43.45
C HIS A 41 -2.60 -1.98 42.29
N TYR A 42 -3.50 -2.65 41.57
CA TYR A 42 -4.20 -2.05 40.43
C TYR A 42 -5.10 -0.89 40.86
N LEU A 43 -5.77 -0.97 42.02
CA LEU A 43 -6.57 0.13 42.55
C LEU A 43 -5.69 1.30 42.99
N LYS A 44 -4.56 1.02 43.65
CA LYS A 44 -3.56 2.03 44.02
C LYS A 44 -2.97 2.72 42.78
N GLN A 45 -2.77 2.00 41.67
CA GLN A 45 -2.34 2.60 40.40
C GLN A 45 -3.37 3.57 39.84
N VAL A 46 -4.66 3.22 39.85
CA VAL A 46 -5.73 4.13 39.40
C VAL A 46 -5.73 5.41 40.26
N GLU A 47 -5.65 5.27 41.59
CA GLU A 47 -5.63 6.43 42.49
C GLU A 47 -4.39 7.30 42.28
N LYS A 48 -3.21 6.68 42.17
CA LYS A 48 -1.97 7.37 41.87
C LYS A 48 -2.06 8.13 40.53
N THR A 49 -2.72 7.54 39.53
CA THR A 49 -2.92 8.17 38.23
C THR A 49 -3.82 9.39 38.32
N LYS A 50 -4.93 9.32 39.07
CA LYS A 50 -5.78 10.48 39.35
C LYS A 50 -4.97 11.58 40.05
N GLN A 51 -4.18 11.23 41.07
CA GLN A 51 -3.38 12.22 41.80
C GLN A 51 -2.32 12.87 40.91
N ILE A 52 -1.69 12.10 40.01
CA ILE A 52 -0.80 12.65 38.98
C ILE A 52 -1.53 13.70 38.15
N ILE A 53 -2.75 13.41 37.69
CA ILE A 53 -3.56 14.34 36.88
C ILE A 53 -3.89 15.63 37.64
N VAL A 54 -4.36 15.51 38.89
CA VAL A 54 -4.67 16.67 39.75
C VAL A 54 -3.42 17.53 39.97
N ASN A 55 -2.27 16.90 40.13
CA ASN A 55 -1.00 17.57 40.42
C ASN A 55 -0.17 17.88 39.16
N LEU A 56 -0.75 17.83 37.95
CA LEU A 56 0.00 18.08 36.72
C LEU A 56 0.54 19.52 36.65
N SER A 57 -0.17 20.50 37.21
CA SER A 57 0.21 21.91 37.17
C SER A 57 -0.36 22.68 38.36
N GLU A 58 0.41 23.63 38.88
CA GLU A 58 -0.03 24.57 39.93
C GLU A 58 -0.76 25.80 39.34
N SER A 59 -0.91 25.86 38.02
CA SER A 59 -1.62 26.96 37.34
C SER A 59 -3.05 27.10 37.89
N PRO A 60 -3.45 28.28 38.38
CA PRO A 60 -4.82 28.51 38.86
C PRO A 60 -5.87 28.21 37.78
N ALA A 61 -5.54 28.47 36.51
CA ALA A 61 -6.43 28.19 35.39
C ALA A 61 -6.66 26.69 35.22
N TYR A 62 -5.61 25.87 35.30
CA TYR A 62 -5.72 24.41 35.22
C TYR A 62 -6.53 23.86 36.40
N GLN A 63 -6.19 24.28 37.62
CA GLN A 63 -6.89 23.84 38.83
C GLN A 63 -8.38 24.23 38.80
N SER A 64 -8.71 25.43 38.32
CA SER A 64 -10.09 25.88 38.20
C SER A 64 -10.89 25.17 37.10
N ALA A 65 -10.20 24.66 36.07
CA ALA A 65 -10.84 23.97 34.96
C ALA A 65 -11.16 22.51 35.30
N LEU A 66 -10.39 21.89 36.20
CA LEU A 66 -10.60 20.51 36.65
C LEU A 66 -11.99 20.32 37.27
N ASP A 67 -12.57 19.14 37.00
CA ASP A 67 -13.84 18.72 37.55
C ASP A 67 -13.65 17.39 38.31
N ASP A 68 -13.71 17.47 39.64
CA ASP A 68 -13.57 16.30 40.50
C ASP A 68 -14.65 15.25 40.26
N GLN A 69 -15.87 15.66 39.88
CA GLN A 69 -16.95 14.71 39.57
C GLN A 69 -16.63 13.92 38.30
N LEU A 70 -16.08 14.58 37.28
CA LEU A 70 -15.64 13.94 36.06
C LEU A 70 -14.48 12.98 36.33
N LEU A 71 -13.45 13.41 37.07
CA LEU A 71 -12.31 12.57 37.41
C LEU A 71 -12.73 11.34 38.21
N GLU A 72 -13.69 11.48 39.14
CA GLU A 72 -14.26 10.34 39.88
C GLU A 72 -15.10 9.43 38.98
N ALA A 73 -15.82 9.97 38.00
CA ALA A 73 -16.54 9.17 37.01
C ALA A 73 -15.57 8.35 36.12
N GLU A 74 -14.51 8.98 35.61
CA GLU A 74 -13.47 8.31 34.81
C GLU A 74 -12.73 7.25 35.65
N LYS A 75 -12.38 7.57 36.90
CA LYS A 75 -11.79 6.63 37.87
C LYS A 75 -12.64 5.37 38.07
N LYS A 76 -13.97 5.50 38.19
CA LYS A 76 -14.87 4.35 38.34
C LYS A 76 -14.79 3.37 37.16
N LEU A 77 -14.55 3.86 35.94
CA LEU A 77 -14.35 3.00 34.77
C LEU A 77 -13.08 2.15 34.91
N PHE A 78 -11.99 2.74 35.38
CA PHE A 78 -10.72 2.02 35.62
C PHE A 78 -10.81 1.05 36.79
N ILE A 79 -11.54 1.40 37.87
CA ILE A 79 -11.81 0.49 38.99
C ILE A 79 -12.56 -0.75 38.50
N THR A 80 -13.54 -0.58 37.60
CA THR A 80 -14.27 -1.71 37.00
C THR A 80 -13.31 -2.64 36.24
N LYS A 81 -12.37 -2.08 35.45
CA LYS A 81 -11.34 -2.88 34.74
C LYS A 81 -10.40 -3.60 35.71
N ALA A 82 -9.97 -2.95 36.80
CA ALA A 82 -9.19 -3.59 37.85
C ALA A 82 -9.93 -4.76 38.52
N ARG A 83 -11.25 -4.63 38.72
CA ARG A 83 -12.10 -5.73 39.21
C ARG A 83 -12.23 -6.87 38.20
N THR A 84 -12.27 -6.57 36.89
CA THR A 84 -12.25 -7.61 35.85
C THR A 84 -10.98 -8.45 35.90
N ILE A 85 -9.81 -7.83 36.14
CA ILE A 85 -8.54 -8.55 36.32
C ILE A 85 -8.63 -9.52 37.50
N ALA A 86 -9.15 -9.07 38.64
CA ALA A 86 -9.35 -9.93 39.82
C ALA A 86 -10.31 -11.10 39.54
N ALA A 87 -11.41 -10.84 38.82
CA ALA A 87 -12.37 -11.86 38.44
C ALA A 87 -11.76 -12.92 37.51
N GLN A 88 -10.98 -12.49 36.51
CA GLN A 88 -10.34 -13.40 35.56
C GLN A 88 -9.20 -14.20 36.21
N ALA A 89 -8.43 -13.60 37.11
CA ALA A 89 -7.42 -14.32 37.90
C ALA A 89 -8.08 -15.43 38.75
N LYS A 90 -9.16 -15.10 39.48
CA LYS A 90 -9.92 -16.08 40.26
C LYS A 90 -10.51 -17.19 39.37
N LYS A 91 -11.02 -16.84 38.20
CA LYS A 91 -11.56 -17.80 37.23
C LYS A 91 -10.45 -18.76 36.75
N LEU A 92 -9.27 -18.23 36.42
CA LEU A 92 -8.14 -19.07 36.00
C LEU A 92 -7.69 -19.99 37.15
N ARG A 93 -7.59 -19.47 38.38
CA ARG A 93 -7.22 -20.27 39.57
C ARG A 93 -8.22 -21.40 39.85
N SER A 94 -9.51 -21.18 39.62
CA SER A 94 -10.53 -22.22 39.80
C SER A 94 -10.42 -23.40 38.82
N MET A 95 -9.54 -23.30 37.82
CA MET A 95 -9.22 -24.36 36.86
C MET A 95 -8.03 -25.21 37.29
N GLU A 96 -7.40 -24.92 38.44
CA GLU A 96 -6.20 -25.62 38.91
C GLU A 96 -6.44 -27.14 39.07
N ASP A 97 -7.59 -27.51 39.63
CA ASP A 97 -7.97 -28.90 39.88
C ASP A 97 -8.70 -29.57 38.70
N TRP A 98 -8.76 -28.92 37.53
CA TRP A 98 -9.42 -29.51 36.36
C TRP A 98 -8.56 -30.60 35.74
N GLU A 99 -9.20 -31.59 35.12
CA GLU A 99 -8.49 -32.64 34.39
C GLU A 99 -7.67 -32.03 33.24
N ASP A 100 -6.43 -32.47 33.10
CA ASP A 100 -5.52 -31.96 32.07
C ASP A 100 -5.77 -32.60 30.71
N ASN A 101 -6.64 -31.96 29.93
CA ASN A 101 -6.95 -32.37 28.57
C ASN A 101 -6.97 -31.17 27.62
N ALA A 102 -6.95 -31.45 26.31
CA ALA A 102 -6.87 -30.41 25.29
C ALA A 102 -7.99 -29.35 25.39
N GLN A 103 -9.20 -29.76 25.79
CA GLN A 103 -10.34 -28.86 25.96
C GLN A 103 -10.13 -27.91 27.15
N ASN A 104 -9.72 -28.44 28.31
CA ASN A 104 -9.48 -27.66 29.51
C ASN A 104 -8.26 -26.74 29.38
N ARG A 105 -7.17 -27.18 28.72
CA ARG A 105 -6.05 -26.32 28.32
C ARG A 105 -6.50 -25.18 27.39
N GLY A 106 -7.39 -25.47 26.44
CA GLY A 106 -7.99 -24.47 25.56
C GLY A 106 -8.79 -23.42 26.33
N ALA A 107 -9.60 -23.84 27.30
CA ALA A 107 -10.37 -22.95 28.17
C ALA A 107 -9.48 -22.10 29.08
N ALA A 108 -8.46 -22.69 29.70
CA ALA A 108 -7.46 -21.98 30.51
C ALA A 108 -6.71 -20.93 29.69
N ARG A 109 -6.28 -21.29 28.47
CA ARG A 109 -5.63 -20.35 27.53
C ARG A 109 -6.52 -19.18 27.18
N GLN A 110 -7.82 -19.40 26.94
CA GLN A 110 -8.76 -18.31 26.66
C GLN A 110 -8.88 -17.36 27.84
N VAL A 111 -9.07 -17.87 29.06
CA VAL A 111 -9.18 -17.05 30.27
C VAL A 111 -7.88 -16.29 30.55
N PHE A 112 -6.73 -16.92 30.35
CA PHE A 112 -5.44 -16.24 30.45
C PHE A 112 -5.25 -15.15 29.39
N GLY A 113 -5.75 -15.37 28.17
CA GLY A 113 -5.79 -14.37 27.11
C GLY A 113 -6.64 -13.16 27.50
N GLU A 114 -7.84 -13.38 28.03
CA GLU A 114 -8.73 -12.33 28.56
C GLU A 114 -8.07 -11.56 29.72
N LEU A 115 -7.40 -12.26 30.64
CA LEU A 115 -6.64 -11.65 31.74
C LEU A 115 -5.51 -10.75 31.23
N SER A 116 -4.71 -11.28 30.29
CA SER A 116 -3.58 -10.56 29.68
C SER A 116 -4.05 -9.32 28.92
N LEU A 117 -5.17 -9.42 28.19
CA LEU A 117 -5.79 -8.30 27.51
C LEU A 117 -6.25 -7.24 28.50
N ALA A 118 -6.94 -7.62 29.58
CA ALA A 118 -7.40 -6.68 30.60
C ALA A 118 -6.25 -5.94 31.29
N LEU A 119 -5.14 -6.63 31.58
CA LEU A 119 -3.91 -6.03 32.11
C LEU A 119 -3.28 -5.03 31.14
N SER A 120 -3.18 -5.39 29.87
CA SER A 120 -2.65 -4.52 28.82
C SER A 120 -3.53 -3.28 28.63
N GLN A 121 -4.85 -3.46 28.60
CA GLN A 121 -5.83 -2.37 28.47
C GLN A 121 -5.75 -1.41 29.67
N LEU A 122 -5.75 -1.91 30.91
CA LEU A 122 -5.66 -1.04 32.08
C LEU A 122 -4.38 -0.18 32.03
N ASN A 123 -3.23 -0.79 31.77
CA ASN A 123 -1.96 -0.06 31.72
C ASN A 123 -1.89 0.95 30.57
N SER A 124 -2.37 0.57 29.38
CA SER A 124 -2.37 1.47 28.21
C SER A 124 -3.35 2.63 28.40
N GLU A 125 -4.56 2.38 28.90
CA GLU A 125 -5.58 3.41 29.09
C GLU A 125 -5.25 4.36 30.25
N LEU A 126 -4.65 3.89 31.35
CA LEU A 126 -4.16 4.78 32.41
C LEU A 126 -3.09 5.75 31.89
N ARG A 127 -2.15 5.28 31.07
CA ARG A 127 -1.17 6.16 30.41
C ARG A 127 -1.83 7.15 29.47
N SER A 128 -2.83 6.72 28.71
CA SER A 128 -3.61 7.59 27.83
C SER A 128 -4.39 8.65 28.61
N TRP A 129 -4.92 8.31 29.79
CA TRP A 129 -5.62 9.25 30.66
C TRP A 129 -4.69 10.39 31.10
N VAL A 130 -3.48 10.07 31.59
CA VAL A 130 -2.48 11.08 31.94
C VAL A 130 -2.07 11.90 30.72
N LYS A 131 -1.79 11.25 29.59
CA LYS A 131 -1.38 11.95 28.36
C LYS A 131 -2.44 12.96 27.90
N ARG A 132 -3.72 12.60 28.00
CA ARG A 132 -4.84 13.48 27.62
C ARG A 132 -4.91 14.72 28.51
N TYR A 133 -4.82 14.57 29.83
CA TYR A 133 -4.83 15.71 30.75
C TYR A 133 -3.53 16.53 30.69
N LYS A 134 -2.39 15.90 30.43
CA LYS A 134 -1.14 16.62 30.15
C LYS A 134 -1.28 17.51 28.91
N ARG A 135 -1.96 17.04 27.85
CA ARG A 135 -2.23 17.86 26.68
C ARG A 135 -3.13 19.05 27.00
N VAL A 136 -4.14 18.87 27.86
CA VAL A 136 -5.00 19.96 28.34
C VAL A 136 -4.18 20.99 29.13
N GLU A 137 -3.33 20.52 30.03
CA GLU A 137 -2.42 21.37 30.79
C GLU A 137 -1.50 22.18 29.87
N ASP A 138 -0.88 21.53 28.88
CA ASP A 138 -0.05 22.20 27.87
C ASP A 138 -0.85 23.28 27.11
N ILE A 139 -2.11 23.02 26.75
CA ILE A 139 -2.97 24.01 26.08
C ILE A 139 -3.20 25.23 26.97
N ILE A 140 -3.49 25.01 28.26
CA ILE A 140 -3.77 26.09 29.21
C ILE A 140 -2.51 26.92 29.48
N VAL A 141 -1.39 26.26 29.81
CA VAL A 141 -0.14 26.93 30.17
C VAL A 141 0.53 27.58 28.96
N LYS A 142 0.44 26.96 27.78
CA LYS A 142 1.06 27.45 26.53
C LYS A 142 0.01 27.94 25.53
N THR A 143 -1.02 28.62 26.03
CA THR A 143 -2.15 29.08 25.19
C THR A 143 -1.69 29.92 24.00
N SER A 144 -0.65 30.76 24.15
CA SER A 144 -0.12 31.59 23.07
C SER A 144 0.51 30.76 21.94
N GLU A 145 1.28 29.72 22.28
CA GLU A 145 1.89 28.80 21.31
C GLU A 145 0.81 27.99 20.60
N GLU A 146 -0.13 27.46 21.36
CA GLU A 146 -1.27 26.69 20.84
C GLU A 146 -2.12 27.54 19.89
N LYS A 147 -2.44 28.77 20.29
CA LYS A 147 -3.15 29.75 19.46
C LYS A 147 -2.41 30.01 18.17
N SER A 148 -1.11 30.34 18.24
CA SER A 148 -0.29 30.61 17.05
C SER A 148 -0.31 29.43 16.09
N LYS A 149 -0.22 28.20 16.60
CA LYS A 149 -0.22 26.99 15.78
C LYS A 149 -1.55 26.76 15.07
N VAL A 150 -2.68 26.88 15.77
CA VAL A 150 -4.00 26.74 15.16
C VAL A 150 -4.29 27.86 14.19
N GLU A 151 -3.91 29.11 14.51
CA GLU A 151 -4.09 30.26 13.62
C GLU A 151 -3.32 30.12 12.31
N GLN A 152 -2.05 29.69 12.37
CA GLN A 152 -1.25 29.44 11.17
C GLN A 152 -1.84 28.33 10.31
N SER A 153 -2.21 27.19 10.92
CA SER A 153 -2.81 26.05 10.20
C SER A 153 -4.16 26.43 9.58
N ALA A 154 -5.02 27.11 10.34
CA ALA A 154 -6.33 27.57 9.88
C ALA A 154 -6.23 28.62 8.76
N ALA A 155 -5.28 29.56 8.85
CA ALA A 155 -5.08 30.59 7.82
C ALA A 155 -4.60 29.96 6.50
N ALA A 156 -3.61 29.06 6.57
CA ALA A 156 -3.11 28.34 5.40
C ALA A 156 -4.22 27.51 4.74
N PHE A 157 -4.97 26.75 5.54
CA PHE A 157 -6.11 25.97 5.06
C PHE A 157 -7.20 26.85 4.45
N ARG A 158 -7.66 27.90 5.14
CA ARG A 158 -8.76 28.76 4.66
C ARG A 158 -8.44 29.43 3.32
N LYS A 159 -7.19 29.85 3.12
CA LYS A 159 -6.74 30.38 1.84
C LYS A 159 -6.87 29.34 0.74
N ALA A 160 -6.31 28.14 0.94
CA ALA A 160 -6.39 27.05 -0.04
C ALA A 160 -7.84 26.60 -0.28
N ALA A 161 -8.66 26.50 0.77
CA ALA A 161 -10.06 26.13 0.68
C ALA A 161 -10.87 27.15 -0.13
N SER A 162 -10.67 28.45 0.09
CA SER A 162 -11.31 29.52 -0.68
C SER A 162 -10.96 29.43 -2.17
N ASP A 163 -9.67 29.29 -2.49
CA ASP A 163 -9.20 29.16 -3.87
C ASP A 163 -9.78 27.89 -4.54
N THR A 164 -9.84 26.78 -3.80
CA THR A 164 -10.40 25.52 -4.30
C THR A 164 -11.92 25.58 -4.49
N LEU A 165 -12.66 26.21 -3.56
CA LEU A 165 -14.11 26.39 -3.68
C LEU A 165 -14.47 27.22 -4.93
N SER A 166 -13.71 28.28 -5.22
CA SER A 166 -13.89 29.07 -6.44
C SER A 166 -13.67 28.24 -7.72
N LYS A 167 -12.64 27.38 -7.73
CA LYS A 167 -12.40 26.44 -8.85
C LYS A 167 -13.51 25.41 -8.99
N ILE A 168 -14.02 24.91 -7.87
CA ILE A 168 -15.14 23.97 -7.82
C ILE A 168 -16.39 24.61 -8.44
N ASP A 169 -16.73 25.85 -8.08
CA ASP A 169 -17.93 26.51 -8.60
C ASP A 169 -17.82 26.79 -10.11
N SER A 170 -16.63 27.19 -10.58
CA SER A 170 -16.35 27.33 -12.02
C SER A 170 -16.49 25.99 -12.77
N ALA A 171 -16.02 24.90 -12.15
CA ALA A 171 -16.12 23.56 -12.72
C ALA A 171 -17.56 23.03 -12.74
N LYS A 172 -18.41 23.36 -11.77
CA LYS A 172 -19.83 22.98 -11.79
C LYS A 172 -20.58 23.59 -12.96
N ALA A 173 -20.27 24.84 -13.30
CA ALA A 173 -20.86 25.52 -14.46
C ALA A 173 -20.41 24.86 -15.78
N SER A 174 -19.13 24.48 -15.86
CA SER A 174 -18.55 23.88 -17.07
C SER A 174 -18.90 22.38 -17.23
N TYR A 175 -19.09 21.66 -16.12
CA TYR A 175 -19.31 20.21 -16.09
C TYR A 175 -20.47 19.83 -15.16
N PRO A 176 -21.73 20.10 -15.54
CA PRO A 176 -22.89 19.81 -14.70
C PRO A 176 -23.03 18.33 -14.32
N HIS A 177 -22.56 17.40 -15.17
CA HIS A 177 -22.56 15.97 -14.88
C HIS A 177 -21.64 15.56 -13.72
N GLN A 178 -20.69 16.42 -13.33
CA GLN A 178 -19.80 16.20 -12.18
C GLN A 178 -20.25 16.92 -10.90
N ALA A 179 -21.40 17.62 -10.93
CA ALA A 179 -21.83 18.50 -9.84
C ALA A 179 -21.96 17.76 -8.50
N ALA A 180 -22.43 16.51 -8.49
CA ALA A 180 -22.57 15.72 -7.25
C ALA A 180 -21.23 15.50 -6.55
N ARG A 181 -20.19 15.11 -7.30
CA ARG A 181 -18.84 14.89 -6.76
C ARG A 181 -18.20 16.20 -6.31
N LEU A 182 -18.32 17.25 -7.12
CA LEU A 182 -17.85 18.59 -6.79
C LEU A 182 -18.52 19.16 -5.53
N ASN A 183 -19.81 18.89 -5.31
CA ASN A 183 -20.51 19.26 -4.08
C ASN A 183 -19.99 18.51 -2.85
N SER A 184 -19.64 17.22 -2.99
CA SER A 184 -18.99 16.47 -1.91
C SER A 184 -17.64 17.08 -1.52
N PHE A 185 -16.80 17.46 -2.49
CA PHE A 185 -15.55 18.16 -2.20
C PHE A 185 -15.77 19.47 -1.45
N ALA A 186 -16.71 20.30 -1.92
CA ALA A 186 -17.05 21.56 -1.26
C ALA A 186 -17.55 21.35 0.18
N SER A 187 -18.41 20.35 0.39
CA SER A 187 -18.92 20.00 1.73
C SER A 187 -17.80 19.61 2.69
N HIS A 188 -16.83 18.80 2.24
CA HIS A 188 -15.68 18.42 3.06
C HIS A 188 -14.84 19.64 3.46
N LEU A 189 -14.62 20.60 2.54
CA LEU A 189 -13.87 21.82 2.86
C LEU A 189 -14.63 22.71 3.85
N ASN A 190 -15.94 22.88 3.68
CA ASN A 190 -16.77 23.68 4.59
C ASN A 190 -16.81 23.09 6.01
N ASP A 191 -16.88 21.76 6.14
CA ASP A 191 -16.79 21.06 7.43
C ASP A 191 -15.47 21.39 8.15
N PHE A 192 -14.33 21.38 7.44
CA PHE A 192 -13.06 21.79 8.05
C PHE A 192 -13.00 23.28 8.41
N VAL A 193 -13.66 24.17 7.65
CA VAL A 193 -13.77 25.60 8.00
C VAL A 193 -14.51 25.77 9.34
N GLU A 194 -15.60 25.04 9.54
CA GLU A 194 -16.35 25.04 10.79
C GLU A 194 -15.51 24.48 11.95
N LYS A 195 -14.83 23.34 11.74
CA LYS A 195 -13.96 22.72 12.75
C LYS A 195 -12.81 23.62 13.21
N TYR A 196 -12.10 24.28 12.28
CA TYR A 196 -11.08 25.26 12.64
C TYR A 196 -11.66 26.47 13.37
N THR A 197 -12.89 26.89 13.03
CA THR A 197 -13.58 27.97 13.74
C THR A 197 -13.85 27.59 15.20
N THR A 198 -14.31 26.36 15.45
CA THR A 198 -14.49 25.83 16.80
C THR A 198 -13.18 25.76 17.59
N LEU A 199 -12.10 25.26 16.98
CA LEU A 199 -10.77 25.24 17.63
C LEU A 199 -10.30 26.65 18.00
N LEU A 200 -10.41 27.61 17.07
CA LEU A 200 -9.99 28.99 17.29
C LEU A 200 -10.80 29.68 18.39
N ASN A 201 -12.10 29.40 18.52
CA ASN A 201 -12.93 30.03 19.56
C ASN A 201 -12.41 29.75 20.98
N LEU A 202 -11.91 28.54 21.25
CA LEU A 202 -11.31 28.22 22.55
C LEU A 202 -10.02 29.01 22.79
N VAL A 203 -9.04 28.89 21.87
CA VAL A 203 -7.70 29.48 22.05
C VAL A 203 -7.67 31.00 21.89
N GLN A 204 -8.69 31.61 21.28
CA GLN A 204 -8.89 33.06 21.21
C GLN A 204 -9.64 33.63 22.42
N GLY A 205 -10.04 32.79 23.39
CA GLY A 205 -10.74 33.22 24.59
C GLY A 205 -12.19 33.64 24.34
N LYS A 206 -12.82 33.17 23.26
CA LYS A 206 -14.26 33.40 23.00
C LYS A 206 -15.17 32.46 23.79
N VAL A 207 -14.60 31.41 24.38
CA VAL A 207 -15.28 30.55 25.36
C VAL A 207 -15.04 31.13 26.75
N ASN A 208 -16.10 31.61 27.39
CA ASN A 208 -16.02 32.19 28.73
C ASN A 208 -15.76 31.10 29.78
N ALA A 209 -14.67 31.24 30.54
CA ALA A 209 -14.26 30.31 31.60
C ALA A 209 -14.33 28.82 31.18
N PRO A 210 -13.49 28.38 30.22
CA PRO A 210 -13.55 27.02 29.68
C PRO A 210 -13.33 25.99 30.78
N LYS A 211 -14.18 24.96 30.80
CA LYS A 211 -14.09 23.83 31.73
C LYS A 211 -13.28 22.70 31.12
N ILE A 212 -12.90 21.70 31.92
CA ILE A 212 -12.14 20.54 31.46
C ILE A 212 -12.77 19.87 30.22
N ASN A 213 -14.10 19.75 30.17
CA ASN A 213 -14.81 19.16 29.03
C ASN A 213 -14.60 19.95 27.72
N ASP A 214 -14.48 21.27 27.79
CA ASP A 214 -14.21 22.11 26.61
C ASP A 214 -12.80 21.84 26.06
N TYR A 215 -11.82 21.72 26.94
CA TYR A 215 -10.46 21.35 26.55
C TYR A 215 -10.37 19.91 26.02
N LEU A 216 -11.08 18.96 26.63
CA LEU A 216 -11.12 17.58 26.15
C LEU A 216 -11.79 17.49 24.77
N ALA A 217 -12.88 18.23 24.54
CA ALA A 217 -13.52 18.34 23.24
C ALA A 217 -12.60 18.99 22.20
N TYR A 218 -11.86 20.03 22.59
CA TYR A 218 -10.84 20.64 21.74
C TYR A 218 -9.74 19.66 21.36
N VAL A 219 -9.20 18.87 22.31
CA VAL A 219 -8.15 17.88 22.01
C VAL A 219 -8.68 16.84 21.02
N ALA A 220 -9.88 16.31 21.25
CA ALA A 220 -10.49 15.36 20.33
C ALA A 220 -10.71 15.96 18.93
N LEU A 221 -11.18 17.21 18.86
CA LEU A 221 -11.37 17.92 17.59
C LEU A 221 -10.04 18.21 16.89
N TYR A 222 -9.03 18.65 17.62
CA TYR A 222 -7.67 18.95 17.15
C TYR A 222 -7.05 17.71 16.49
N ASP A 223 -7.14 16.56 17.16
CA ASP A 223 -6.66 15.29 16.64
C ASP A 223 -7.49 14.83 15.42
N SER A 224 -8.82 15.03 15.43
CA SER A 224 -9.68 14.67 14.30
C SER A 224 -9.45 15.51 13.04
N VAL A 225 -9.04 16.78 13.22
CA VAL A 225 -8.65 17.69 12.13
C VAL A 225 -7.23 17.40 11.65
N ASP A 226 -6.44 16.67 12.45
CA ASP A 226 -5.03 16.40 12.22
C ASP A 226 -4.23 17.68 11.92
N VAL A 227 -4.37 18.65 12.82
CA VAL A 227 -3.74 19.97 12.73
C VAL A 227 -2.21 19.84 12.62
N ASN A 228 -1.60 18.83 13.24
CA ASN A 228 -0.16 18.60 13.21
C ASN A 228 0.37 18.28 11.82
N ASN A 229 -0.38 17.49 11.05
CA ASN A 229 0.03 17.08 9.71
C ASN A 229 -0.56 17.98 8.61
N ASN A 230 -1.30 19.03 8.98
CA ASN A 230 -1.99 19.93 8.06
C ASN A 230 -2.86 19.16 7.03
N PHE A 231 -3.51 18.08 7.46
CA PHE A 231 -4.33 17.26 6.58
C PHE A 231 -5.36 18.06 5.77
N PRO A 232 -6.12 19.02 6.34
CA PRO A 232 -7.12 19.79 5.59
C PRO A 232 -6.49 20.64 4.48
N LEU A 233 -5.29 21.17 4.70
CA LEU A 233 -4.54 21.92 3.68
C LEU A 233 -4.16 21.00 2.51
N THR A 234 -3.61 19.83 2.82
CA THR A 234 -3.28 18.81 1.80
C THR A 234 -4.52 18.42 1.01
N LEU A 235 -5.64 18.15 1.70
CA LEU A 235 -6.92 17.83 1.08
C LEU A 235 -7.42 18.94 0.14
N ALA A 236 -7.36 20.21 0.56
CA ALA A 236 -7.77 21.33 -0.27
C ALA A 236 -6.94 21.45 -1.55
N ASN A 237 -5.62 21.22 -1.46
CA ASN A 237 -4.73 21.19 -2.61
C ASN A 237 -4.98 19.99 -3.52
N ASP A 238 -5.27 18.82 -2.95
CA ASP A 238 -5.61 17.62 -3.69
C ASP A 238 -6.91 17.82 -4.49
N TYR A 239 -7.96 18.39 -3.88
CA TYR A 239 -9.16 18.75 -4.61
C TYR A 239 -8.91 19.80 -5.68
N ALA A 240 -8.05 20.80 -5.45
CA ALA A 240 -7.68 21.76 -6.50
C ALA A 240 -7.05 21.05 -7.71
N ARG A 241 -6.16 20.08 -7.45
CA ARG A 241 -5.55 19.24 -8.48
C ARG A 241 -6.59 18.37 -9.17
N MET A 242 -7.52 17.76 -8.44
CA MET A 242 -8.58 16.92 -9.00
C MET A 242 -9.53 17.74 -9.88
N VAL A 243 -9.93 18.94 -9.46
CA VAL A 243 -10.75 19.84 -10.27
C VAL A 243 -10.02 20.21 -11.57
N LYS A 244 -8.70 20.41 -11.53
CA LYS A 244 -7.90 20.65 -12.74
C LYS A 244 -7.97 19.49 -13.74
N GLN A 245 -8.15 18.26 -13.27
CA GLN A 245 -8.25 17.07 -14.16
C GLN A 245 -9.43 17.17 -15.12
N LEU A 246 -10.51 17.86 -14.74
CA LEU A 246 -11.67 18.05 -15.61
C LEU A 246 -11.35 18.90 -16.85
N TYR A 247 -10.33 19.74 -16.76
CA TYR A 247 -9.88 20.65 -17.82
C TYR A 247 -8.70 20.12 -18.61
N SER A 248 -8.44 18.81 -18.55
CA SER A 248 -7.44 18.19 -19.41
C SER A 248 -7.92 16.86 -19.94
N SER A 249 -7.30 16.46 -21.03
CA SER A 249 -7.55 15.21 -21.70
C SER A 249 -6.26 14.64 -22.23
N TYR A 250 -6.12 13.33 -22.10
CA TYR A 250 -5.00 12.64 -22.71
C TYR A 250 -5.41 11.25 -23.20
N SER A 251 -4.70 10.77 -24.20
CA SER A 251 -4.85 9.46 -24.81
C SER A 251 -3.48 8.83 -24.95
N LYS A 252 -3.43 7.51 -24.81
CA LYS A 252 -2.23 6.70 -24.94
C LYS A 252 -2.54 5.56 -25.90
N VAL A 253 -1.96 5.64 -27.09
CA VAL A 253 -2.10 4.66 -28.17
C VAL A 253 -0.86 3.77 -28.16
N LEU A 254 -1.03 2.45 -28.18
CA LEU A 254 0.08 1.51 -28.32
C LEU A 254 0.47 1.41 -29.79
N LEU A 255 1.68 1.84 -30.14
CA LEU A 255 2.20 1.77 -31.50
C LEU A 255 2.97 0.47 -31.74
N GLU A 256 3.85 0.10 -30.81
CA GLU A 256 4.70 -1.09 -30.95
C GLU A 256 4.83 -1.81 -29.60
N ALA A 257 5.03 -3.12 -29.67
CA ALA A 257 5.29 -3.96 -28.50
C ALA A 257 6.39 -4.95 -28.87
N GLU A 258 7.50 -4.88 -28.16
CA GLU A 258 8.68 -5.72 -28.37
C GLU A 258 8.98 -6.53 -27.11
N GLU A 259 9.42 -7.77 -27.31
CA GLU A 259 9.97 -8.61 -26.25
C GLU A 259 11.36 -9.08 -26.65
N SER A 260 12.28 -9.06 -25.69
CA SER A 260 13.64 -9.56 -25.83
C SER A 260 13.92 -10.58 -24.74
N HIS A 261 14.51 -11.70 -25.11
CA HIS A 261 14.91 -12.72 -24.15
C HIS A 261 16.30 -13.23 -24.48
N GLY A 262 17.02 -13.60 -23.44
CA GLY A 262 18.31 -14.24 -23.62
C GLY A 262 18.75 -15.00 -22.40
N VAL A 263 19.82 -15.76 -22.61
CA VAL A 263 20.36 -16.69 -21.64
C VAL A 263 21.88 -16.69 -21.71
N ALA A 264 22.52 -16.85 -20.56
CA ALA A 264 23.93 -17.18 -20.45
C ALA A 264 24.08 -18.43 -19.58
N LEU A 265 24.94 -19.34 -20.00
CA LEU A 265 25.27 -20.55 -19.24
C LEU A 265 26.66 -20.43 -18.60
N GLY A 266 26.78 -20.97 -17.40
CA GLY A 266 28.05 -21.25 -16.74
C GLY A 266 28.30 -22.75 -16.75
N ALA A 267 29.56 -23.16 -16.77
CA ALA A 267 29.95 -24.55 -16.57
C ALA A 267 31.26 -24.66 -15.79
N VAL A 268 31.42 -25.78 -15.10
CA VAL A 268 32.69 -26.23 -14.54
C VAL A 268 32.92 -27.67 -14.97
N SER A 269 34.07 -27.96 -15.58
CA SER A 269 34.45 -29.30 -16.02
C SER A 269 35.60 -29.89 -15.22
N TRP A 270 35.70 -31.21 -15.21
CA TRP A 270 36.77 -31.94 -14.54
C TRP A 270 37.02 -33.30 -15.20
N ASP A 271 38.16 -33.91 -14.89
CA ASP A 271 38.55 -35.26 -15.29
C ASP A 271 38.36 -36.24 -14.13
N ASN A 272 37.41 -37.18 -14.26
CA ASN A 272 37.13 -38.19 -13.23
C ASN A 272 38.22 -39.28 -13.08
N TYR A 273 39.22 -39.34 -13.97
CA TYR A 273 40.25 -40.38 -13.95
C TYR A 273 41.45 -40.06 -13.04
N TYR A 274 41.50 -38.87 -12.44
CA TYR A 274 42.54 -38.47 -11.48
C TYR A 274 42.02 -38.40 -10.04
N ASP A 275 42.83 -38.85 -9.07
CA ASP A 275 42.53 -38.79 -7.63
C ASP A 275 42.35 -37.35 -7.10
N TYR A 276 42.82 -36.35 -7.87
CA TYR A 276 42.72 -34.93 -7.58
C TYR A 276 42.25 -34.17 -8.84
N PRO A 277 40.95 -34.26 -9.19
CA PRO A 277 40.42 -33.59 -10.38
C PRO A 277 40.64 -32.08 -10.26
N THR A 278 41.26 -31.48 -11.28
CA THR A 278 41.35 -30.02 -11.38
C THR A 278 40.09 -29.52 -12.08
N GLU A 279 39.40 -28.57 -11.46
CA GLU A 279 38.19 -27.97 -12.01
C GLU A 279 38.52 -26.81 -12.96
N HIS A 280 37.88 -26.80 -14.14
CA HIS A 280 38.03 -25.76 -15.15
C HIS A 280 36.72 -25.01 -15.35
N GLY A 281 36.69 -23.74 -14.95
CA GLY A 281 35.53 -22.88 -15.07
C GLY A 281 35.37 -22.28 -16.47
N ARG A 282 34.12 -22.22 -16.96
CA ARG A 282 33.78 -21.70 -18.27
C ARG A 282 32.49 -20.90 -18.22
N THR A 283 32.48 -19.74 -18.87
CA THR A 283 31.27 -18.94 -19.09
C THR A 283 30.98 -18.85 -20.58
N PHE A 284 29.74 -19.12 -20.96
CA PHE A 284 29.27 -18.98 -22.34
C PHE A 284 28.73 -17.57 -22.57
N PRO A 285 28.84 -17.03 -23.81
CA PRO A 285 28.30 -15.71 -24.10
C PRO A 285 26.77 -15.70 -23.95
N TYR A 286 26.24 -14.52 -23.65
CA TYR A 286 24.80 -14.27 -23.74
C TYR A 286 24.31 -14.59 -25.16
N THR A 287 23.22 -15.35 -25.24
CA THR A 287 22.57 -15.73 -26.49
C THR A 287 21.12 -15.28 -26.45
N GLU A 288 20.70 -14.50 -27.45
CA GLU A 288 19.30 -14.14 -27.67
C GLU A 288 18.51 -15.38 -28.09
N VAL A 289 17.36 -15.57 -27.47
CA VAL A 289 16.47 -16.69 -27.71
C VAL A 289 15.02 -16.23 -27.70
N THR A 290 14.12 -16.98 -28.33
CA THR A 290 12.67 -16.76 -28.17
C THR A 290 12.23 -17.13 -26.74
N TYR A 291 11.10 -16.60 -26.28
CA TYR A 291 10.54 -16.95 -24.96
C TYR A 291 10.38 -18.46 -24.78
N ASP A 292 9.84 -19.15 -25.79
CA ASP A 292 9.65 -20.60 -25.76
C ASP A 292 10.97 -21.37 -25.66
N GLN A 293 12.01 -20.90 -26.34
CA GLN A 293 13.36 -21.47 -26.20
C GLN A 293 13.91 -21.22 -24.80
N LEU A 294 13.76 -20.01 -24.25
CA LEU A 294 14.18 -19.70 -22.89
C LEU A 294 13.51 -20.62 -21.86
N GLN A 295 12.20 -20.84 -21.97
CA GLN A 295 11.48 -21.74 -21.05
C GLN A 295 11.94 -23.19 -21.18
N LYS A 296 12.17 -23.67 -22.41
CA LYS A 296 12.73 -25.02 -22.64
C LYS A 296 14.13 -25.16 -22.04
N ILE A 297 14.99 -24.16 -22.22
CA ILE A 297 16.35 -24.13 -21.66
C ILE A 297 16.28 -24.13 -20.13
N LYS A 298 15.42 -23.29 -19.53
CA LYS A 298 15.19 -23.25 -18.07
C LYS A 298 14.74 -24.60 -17.51
N GLN A 299 13.79 -25.25 -18.17
CA GLN A 299 13.29 -26.57 -17.76
C GLN A 299 14.35 -27.67 -17.92
N HIS A 300 15.16 -27.60 -18.98
CA HIS A 300 16.17 -28.61 -19.30
C HIS A 300 17.41 -28.55 -18.40
N ILE A 301 17.85 -27.34 -18.03
CA ILE A 301 19.06 -27.12 -17.19
C ILE A 301 18.69 -27.06 -15.71
N GLY A 302 17.51 -26.54 -15.36
CA GLY A 302 17.06 -26.41 -13.98
C GLY A 302 18.00 -25.54 -13.14
N SER A 303 18.34 -25.99 -11.94
CA SER A 303 19.31 -25.33 -11.05
C SER A 303 20.77 -25.67 -11.35
N GLY A 304 21.01 -26.54 -12.34
CA GLY A 304 22.33 -27.14 -12.59
C GLY A 304 22.17 -28.63 -12.95
N THR A 305 22.97 -29.12 -13.88
CA THR A 305 23.00 -30.54 -14.26
C THR A 305 24.43 -30.99 -14.55
N THR A 306 24.85 -32.06 -13.87
CA THR A 306 26.12 -32.76 -14.15
C THR A 306 25.93 -33.73 -15.30
N ARG A 307 26.78 -33.67 -16.32
CA ARG A 307 26.72 -34.52 -17.51
C ARG A 307 28.11 -34.79 -18.06
N TYR A 308 28.27 -35.91 -18.76
CA TYR A 308 29.44 -36.12 -19.61
C TYR A 308 29.56 -35.00 -20.65
N ILE A 309 30.79 -34.53 -20.88
CA ILE A 309 31.08 -33.51 -21.89
C ILE A 309 30.62 -33.96 -23.28
N SER A 310 30.72 -35.26 -23.60
CA SER A 310 30.20 -35.83 -24.86
C SER A 310 28.69 -35.63 -25.03
N SER A 311 27.92 -35.74 -23.95
CA SER A 311 26.48 -35.44 -23.93
C SER A 311 26.23 -33.95 -24.08
N ILE A 312 27.03 -33.09 -23.43
CA ILE A 312 26.90 -31.62 -23.55
C ILE A 312 27.19 -31.14 -24.99
N LYS A 313 28.20 -31.72 -25.65
CA LYS A 313 28.57 -31.40 -27.03
C LYS A 313 27.47 -31.77 -28.04
N SER A 314 26.69 -32.81 -27.75
CA SER A 314 25.62 -33.31 -28.61
C SER A 314 24.22 -32.75 -28.26
N ASP A 315 24.10 -32.06 -27.12
CA ASP A 315 22.83 -31.52 -26.65
C ASP A 315 22.40 -30.26 -27.43
N SER A 316 21.32 -30.38 -28.21
CA SER A 316 20.80 -29.29 -29.03
C SER A 316 20.30 -28.08 -28.23
N ILE A 317 19.84 -28.27 -26.99
CA ILE A 317 19.32 -27.19 -26.14
C ILE A 317 20.50 -26.40 -25.55
N ILE A 318 21.54 -27.09 -25.08
CA ILE A 318 22.77 -26.44 -24.61
C ILE A 318 23.50 -25.77 -25.79
N SER A 319 23.53 -26.41 -26.96
CA SER A 319 24.11 -25.82 -28.16
C SER A 319 23.37 -24.54 -28.56
N LEU A 320 22.03 -24.51 -28.48
CA LEU A 320 21.25 -23.29 -28.72
C LEU A 320 21.58 -22.20 -27.71
N ALA A 321 21.55 -22.51 -26.41
CA ALA A 321 21.79 -21.54 -25.32
C ALA A 321 23.21 -20.96 -25.29
N THR A 322 24.16 -21.58 -26.00
CA THR A 322 25.57 -21.16 -26.06
C THR A 322 25.99 -20.68 -27.44
N SER A 323 25.05 -20.46 -28.36
CA SER A 323 25.34 -20.14 -29.77
C SER A 323 26.33 -21.12 -30.43
N GLY A 324 26.22 -22.41 -30.10
CA GLY A 324 27.06 -23.49 -30.61
C GLY A 324 28.38 -23.70 -29.87
N LYS A 325 28.76 -22.82 -28.94
CA LYS A 325 30.08 -22.85 -28.31
C LYS A 325 30.28 -23.99 -27.32
N SER A 326 29.23 -24.69 -26.89
CA SER A 326 29.34 -25.88 -26.05
C SER A 326 30.02 -27.08 -26.73
N LYS A 327 30.20 -27.05 -28.06
CA LYS A 327 30.76 -28.17 -28.83
C LYS A 327 32.27 -28.34 -28.69
N ASP A 328 32.99 -27.24 -28.45
CA ASP A 328 34.44 -27.18 -28.49
C ASP A 328 34.99 -26.37 -27.32
N GLY A 329 36.31 -26.34 -27.13
CA GLY A 329 36.97 -25.50 -26.11
C GLY A 329 36.81 -25.99 -24.67
N TRP A 330 36.61 -27.30 -24.50
CA TRP A 330 36.76 -27.98 -23.21
C TRP A 330 38.24 -28.31 -22.99
N ASP A 331 38.69 -28.28 -21.75
CA ASP A 331 40.08 -28.59 -21.41
C ASP A 331 40.40 -30.06 -21.70
N SER A 332 41.67 -30.31 -22.07
CA SER A 332 42.10 -31.63 -22.50
C SER A 332 42.18 -32.58 -21.31
N GLY A 333 41.35 -33.61 -21.31
CA GLY A 333 41.29 -34.62 -20.24
C GLY A 333 39.93 -34.63 -19.53
N ASP A 334 39.26 -33.48 -19.47
CA ASP A 334 37.95 -33.37 -18.83
C ASP A 334 36.90 -34.23 -19.53
N ASP A 335 36.15 -35.01 -18.74
CA ASP A 335 35.14 -35.96 -19.22
C ASP A 335 33.72 -35.64 -18.72
N GLU A 336 33.59 -34.92 -17.60
CA GLU A 336 32.32 -34.45 -17.04
C GLU A 336 32.32 -32.93 -16.80
N ALA A 337 31.12 -32.36 -16.77
CA ALA A 337 30.91 -30.98 -16.36
C ALA A 337 29.56 -30.80 -15.69
N GLU A 338 29.50 -29.87 -14.74
CA GLU A 338 28.24 -29.27 -14.28
C GLU A 338 27.96 -28.01 -15.10
N ILE A 339 26.75 -27.90 -15.63
CA ILE A 339 26.27 -26.73 -16.37
C ILE A 339 25.06 -26.13 -15.68
N TRP A 340 25.01 -24.81 -15.54
CA TRP A 340 23.92 -24.08 -14.90
C TRP A 340 23.56 -22.81 -15.68
N LEU A 341 22.42 -22.22 -15.32
CA LEU A 341 22.01 -20.90 -15.83
C LEU A 341 22.76 -19.82 -15.06
N GLU A 342 23.66 -19.12 -15.74
CA GLU A 342 24.35 -17.95 -15.18
C GLU A 342 23.42 -16.73 -15.21
N ASP A 343 22.69 -16.58 -16.31
CA ASP A 343 21.71 -15.51 -16.51
C ASP A 343 20.56 -15.95 -17.42
N ALA A 344 19.37 -15.40 -17.20
CA ALA A 344 18.17 -15.77 -17.94
C ALA A 344 17.08 -14.68 -17.88
N GLU A 345 17.24 -13.65 -18.72
CA GLU A 345 16.48 -12.40 -18.67
C GLU A 345 15.29 -12.40 -19.64
N SER A 346 14.32 -11.54 -19.36
CA SER A 346 13.22 -11.23 -20.26
C SER A 346 12.82 -9.78 -20.08
N GLU A 347 12.87 -9.03 -21.17
CA GLU A 347 12.50 -7.63 -21.23
C GLU A 347 11.29 -7.47 -22.14
N TYR A 348 10.37 -6.58 -21.74
CA TYR A 348 9.16 -6.26 -22.49
C TYR A 348 9.06 -4.75 -22.58
N THR A 349 8.92 -4.24 -23.79
CA THR A 349 8.95 -2.80 -24.09
C THR A 349 7.75 -2.44 -24.96
N HIS A 350 7.08 -1.35 -24.63
CA HIS A 350 6.01 -0.77 -25.45
C HIS A 350 6.42 0.62 -25.94
N LEU A 351 6.16 0.91 -27.21
CA LEU A 351 6.18 2.26 -27.75
C LEU A 351 4.76 2.81 -27.77
N TYR A 352 4.57 3.99 -27.19
CA TYR A 352 3.27 4.65 -27.11
C TYR A 352 3.28 6.02 -27.78
N LEU A 353 2.19 6.35 -28.46
CA LEU A 353 1.86 7.74 -28.80
C LEU A 353 0.95 8.30 -27.71
N ILE A 354 1.46 9.29 -26.97
CA ILE A 354 0.69 10.04 -25.97
C ILE A 354 0.21 11.34 -26.61
N VAL A 355 -1.10 11.54 -26.64
CA VAL A 355 -1.73 12.80 -27.08
C VAL A 355 -2.30 13.49 -25.86
N ASP A 356 -1.70 14.60 -25.42
CA ASP A 356 -2.15 15.41 -24.27
C ASP A 356 -2.54 16.82 -24.76
N ASN A 357 -3.81 17.17 -24.64
CA ASN A 357 -4.40 18.44 -25.10
C ASN A 357 -3.96 18.88 -26.51
N GLY A 358 -3.88 17.92 -27.43
CA GLY A 358 -3.53 18.15 -28.85
C GLY A 358 -2.04 18.16 -29.15
N VAL A 359 -1.18 17.91 -28.15
CA VAL A 359 0.25 17.68 -28.35
C VAL A 359 0.52 16.18 -28.36
N ALA A 360 1.13 15.68 -29.42
CA ALA A 360 1.49 14.28 -29.58
C ALA A 360 2.98 14.05 -29.29
N THR A 361 3.29 13.04 -28.49
CA THR A 361 4.65 12.63 -28.12
C THR A 361 4.77 11.12 -28.10
N GLU A 362 5.81 10.58 -28.72
CA GLU A 362 6.16 9.16 -28.63
C GLU A 362 7.00 8.89 -27.39
N VAL A 363 6.68 7.80 -26.68
CA VAL A 363 7.34 7.41 -25.43
C VAL A 363 7.50 5.89 -25.39
N GLU A 364 8.74 5.44 -25.22
CA GLU A 364 9.08 4.05 -24.97
C GLU A 364 9.03 3.76 -23.46
N GLU A 365 8.41 2.64 -23.08
CA GLU A 365 8.30 2.21 -21.69
C GLU A 365 8.57 0.71 -21.54
N SER A 366 9.45 0.35 -20.60
CA SER A 366 9.55 -1.03 -20.11
C SER A 366 8.31 -1.38 -19.29
N VAL A 367 7.71 -2.54 -19.59
CA VAL A 367 6.49 -3.03 -18.94
C VAL A 367 6.71 -4.41 -18.34
N ASP A 368 5.87 -4.80 -17.38
CA ASP A 368 5.85 -6.17 -16.91
C ASP A 368 5.17 -7.11 -17.94
N ARG A 369 5.50 -8.40 -17.86
CA ARG A 369 4.95 -9.43 -18.76
C ARG A 369 3.41 -9.49 -18.76
N ALA A 370 2.77 -9.27 -17.61
CA ALA A 370 1.31 -9.35 -17.54
C ALA A 370 0.67 -8.17 -18.29
N THR A 371 1.25 -6.99 -18.20
CA THR A 371 0.86 -5.81 -18.98
C THR A 371 1.09 -6.03 -20.48
N TYR A 372 2.26 -6.59 -20.86
CA TYR A 372 2.57 -6.93 -22.25
C TYR A 372 1.52 -7.87 -22.85
N LEU A 373 1.28 -9.01 -22.20
CA LEU A 373 0.31 -10.01 -22.66
C LEU A 373 -1.13 -9.49 -22.71
N ARG A 374 -1.52 -8.64 -21.74
CA ARG A 374 -2.86 -8.02 -21.73
C ARG A 374 -3.09 -7.15 -22.96
N LEU A 375 -2.04 -6.53 -23.49
CA LEU A 375 -2.11 -5.59 -24.61
C LEU A 375 -1.59 -6.17 -25.93
N ALA A 376 -1.29 -7.47 -25.99
CA ALA A 376 -0.74 -8.12 -27.19
C ALA A 376 -1.57 -7.91 -28.47
N ASN A 377 -2.88 -7.71 -28.35
CA ASN A 377 -3.79 -7.44 -29.48
C ASN A 377 -4.27 -5.98 -29.54
N ALA A 378 -3.52 -5.07 -28.93
CA ALA A 378 -3.87 -3.66 -28.77
C ALA A 378 -2.96 -2.69 -29.51
N ILE A 379 -2.08 -3.18 -30.40
CA ILE A 379 -1.36 -2.34 -31.37
C ILE A 379 -2.39 -1.52 -32.17
N ASP A 380 -2.07 -0.25 -32.41
CA ASP A 380 -2.91 0.78 -33.04
C ASP A 380 -4.22 1.07 -32.30
N LYS A 381 -4.29 0.73 -31.01
CA LYS A 381 -5.46 1.02 -30.16
C LYS A 381 -5.10 1.95 -29.02
N GLU A 382 -6.08 2.77 -28.65
CA GLU A 382 -6.04 3.50 -27.39
C GLU A 382 -6.14 2.49 -26.24
N VAL A 383 -5.08 2.40 -25.43
CA VAL A 383 -5.03 1.52 -24.25
C VAL A 383 -5.40 2.26 -22.97
N LEU A 384 -5.35 3.59 -23.00
CA LEU A 384 -5.76 4.47 -21.91
C LEU A 384 -6.22 5.81 -22.47
N THR A 385 -7.43 6.23 -22.14
CA THR A 385 -7.97 7.53 -22.54
C THR A 385 -8.71 8.21 -21.40
N LYS A 386 -8.40 9.47 -21.13
CA LYS A 386 -9.18 10.34 -20.25
C LYS A 386 -9.87 11.44 -21.06
N PRO A 387 -11.21 11.35 -21.25
CA PRO A 387 -11.99 12.42 -21.88
C PRO A 387 -11.96 13.73 -21.09
N TYR A 388 -12.30 14.84 -21.75
CA TYR A 388 -12.56 16.10 -21.04
C TYR A 388 -13.71 15.97 -20.04
N GLY A 389 -13.67 16.76 -18.97
CA GLY A 389 -14.75 16.78 -17.97
C GLY A 389 -14.86 15.48 -17.16
N LYS A 390 -13.82 14.64 -17.18
CA LYS A 390 -13.71 13.39 -16.42
C LYS A 390 -12.53 13.44 -15.45
N PHE A 391 -12.71 12.83 -14.28
CA PHE A 391 -11.63 12.64 -13.31
C PHE A 391 -10.74 11.47 -13.73
N GLU A 392 -9.54 11.37 -13.13
CA GLU A 392 -8.58 10.29 -13.47
C GLU A 392 -9.11 8.88 -13.17
N ASP A 393 -9.95 8.73 -12.16
CA ASP A 393 -10.62 7.47 -11.81
C ASP A 393 -11.82 7.14 -12.71
N GLU A 394 -12.12 8.01 -13.68
CA GLU A 394 -13.07 7.79 -14.77
C GLU A 394 -12.36 7.61 -16.13
N ALA A 395 -11.02 7.55 -16.15
CA ALA A 395 -10.28 7.22 -17.37
C ALA A 395 -10.64 5.81 -17.86
N VAL A 396 -10.71 5.65 -19.17
CA VAL A 396 -11.01 4.40 -19.86
C VAL A 396 -9.71 3.66 -20.09
N ASP A 397 -9.58 2.45 -19.52
CA ASP A 397 -8.38 1.61 -19.54
C ASP A 397 -8.56 0.34 -20.40
N LYS A 398 -9.51 0.36 -21.32
CA LYS A 398 -9.82 -0.77 -22.21
C LYS A 398 -9.38 -0.44 -23.63
N PRO A 399 -8.62 -1.32 -24.31
CA PRO A 399 -8.26 -1.16 -25.70
C PRO A 399 -9.46 -0.85 -26.60
N HIS A 400 -9.43 0.29 -27.31
CA HIS A 400 -10.46 0.67 -28.26
C HIS A 400 -9.91 1.48 -29.44
N THR A 401 -10.76 1.72 -30.45
CA THR A 401 -10.42 2.56 -31.61
C THR A 401 -9.98 3.94 -31.14
N PRO A 402 -8.87 4.50 -31.67
CA PRO A 402 -8.41 5.83 -31.31
C PRO A 402 -9.46 6.91 -31.52
N GLY A 403 -9.41 7.94 -30.67
CA GLY A 403 -10.29 9.10 -30.76
C GLY A 403 -11.75 8.90 -30.29
N MET A 404 -12.24 7.67 -30.16
CA MET A 404 -13.67 7.42 -29.84
C MET A 404 -14.14 8.07 -28.53
N ALA A 405 -13.25 8.20 -27.55
CA ALA A 405 -13.57 8.81 -26.25
C ALA A 405 -13.69 10.36 -26.28
N TYR A 406 -13.23 11.01 -27.36
CA TYR A 406 -13.31 12.48 -27.53
C TYR A 406 -14.47 12.94 -28.41
N VAL A 407 -15.05 12.02 -29.16
CA VAL A 407 -16.13 12.32 -30.12
C VAL A 407 -17.37 12.81 -29.39
N GLY A 408 -18.04 13.81 -29.96
CA GLY A 408 -19.22 14.43 -29.38
C GLY A 408 -18.95 15.55 -28.37
N HIS A 409 -17.68 15.83 -28.03
CA HIS A 409 -17.31 16.98 -27.21
C HIS A 409 -16.71 18.11 -28.08
N SER A 410 -17.31 19.30 -28.00
CA SER A 410 -17.04 20.43 -28.92
C SER A 410 -15.62 20.99 -28.87
N GLN A 411 -14.81 20.64 -27.88
CA GLN A 411 -13.41 21.02 -27.81
C GLN A 411 -12.52 20.31 -28.84
N TYR A 412 -12.92 19.13 -29.31
CA TYR A 412 -12.09 18.29 -30.17
C TYR A 412 -12.50 18.34 -31.65
N GLY A 413 -13.72 18.78 -31.92
CA GLY A 413 -14.30 18.73 -33.25
C GLY A 413 -15.80 18.98 -33.25
N GLN A 414 -16.42 18.66 -34.39
CA GLN A 414 -17.86 18.80 -34.59
C GLN A 414 -18.40 17.73 -35.53
N TRP A 415 -19.71 17.49 -35.46
CA TRP A 415 -20.39 16.65 -36.44
C TRP A 415 -20.64 17.44 -37.72
N GLU A 416 -20.19 16.91 -38.85
CA GLU A 416 -20.49 17.47 -40.17
C GLU A 416 -21.12 16.40 -41.05
N ARG A 417 -22.02 16.83 -41.94
CA ARG A 417 -22.67 15.93 -42.88
C ARG A 417 -21.75 15.72 -44.08
N ASP A 418 -21.33 14.48 -44.29
CA ASP A 418 -20.50 14.10 -45.43
C ASP A 418 -21.28 14.31 -46.74
N PRO A 419 -20.79 15.15 -47.68
CA PRO A 419 -21.48 15.43 -48.93
C PRO A 419 -21.57 14.21 -49.86
N ILE A 420 -20.72 13.18 -49.68
CA ILE A 420 -20.69 11.99 -50.53
C ILE A 420 -21.62 10.90 -50.00
N THR A 421 -21.48 10.56 -48.72
CA THR A 421 -22.22 9.45 -48.10
C THR A 421 -23.54 9.90 -47.46
N GLY A 422 -23.71 11.20 -47.22
CA GLY A 422 -24.86 11.79 -46.54
C GLY A 422 -24.92 11.51 -45.04
N ALA A 423 -23.92 10.82 -44.48
CA ALA A 423 -23.81 10.47 -43.06
C ALA A 423 -23.20 11.61 -42.24
N ASP A 424 -23.57 11.69 -40.96
CA ASP A 424 -22.92 12.62 -40.02
C ASP A 424 -21.61 12.00 -39.50
N VAL A 425 -20.49 12.61 -39.88
CA VAL A 425 -19.13 12.20 -39.53
C VAL A 425 -18.50 13.21 -38.58
N TRP A 426 -17.67 12.72 -37.66
CA TRP A 426 -16.93 13.57 -36.75
C TRP A 426 -15.72 14.18 -37.48
N VAL A 427 -15.62 15.51 -37.46
CA VAL A 427 -14.50 16.25 -38.02
C VAL A 427 -13.67 16.83 -36.89
N TRP A 428 -12.42 16.40 -36.80
CA TRP A 428 -11.46 16.84 -35.80
C TRP A 428 -10.97 18.25 -36.08
N PHE A 429 -10.77 19.03 -35.02
CA PHE A 429 -9.97 20.25 -35.13
C PHE A 429 -8.49 19.91 -35.38
N ALA A 430 -7.76 20.83 -36.00
CA ALA A 430 -6.37 20.59 -36.44
C ALA A 430 -5.45 20.06 -35.34
N ALA A 431 -5.60 20.51 -34.09
CA ALA A 431 -4.81 20.02 -32.96
C ALA A 431 -5.05 18.52 -32.62
N TYR A 432 -6.15 17.94 -33.09
CA TYR A 432 -6.55 16.56 -32.83
C TYR A 432 -6.70 15.74 -34.12
N SER A 433 -6.29 16.28 -35.28
CA SER A 433 -6.42 15.57 -36.55
C SER A 433 -5.62 14.27 -36.60
N ILE A 434 -4.55 14.17 -35.79
CA ILE A 434 -3.77 12.94 -35.61
C ILE A 434 -4.64 11.74 -35.23
N MET A 435 -5.74 11.96 -34.49
CA MET A 435 -6.68 10.89 -34.15
C MET A 435 -7.39 10.33 -35.38
N SER A 436 -7.58 11.13 -36.43
CA SER A 436 -8.11 10.66 -37.70
C SER A 436 -7.12 9.76 -38.42
N ASP A 437 -5.83 10.09 -38.36
CA ASP A 437 -4.76 9.35 -39.04
C ASP A 437 -4.52 7.98 -38.38
N LEU A 438 -4.78 7.87 -37.08
CA LEU A 438 -4.69 6.62 -36.31
C LEU A 438 -5.91 5.71 -36.48
N THR A 439 -6.94 6.16 -37.19
CA THR A 439 -8.17 5.37 -37.42
C THR A 439 -8.32 5.03 -38.89
N GLU A 440 -8.45 3.75 -39.21
CA GLU A 440 -8.66 3.29 -40.59
C GLU A 440 -9.99 3.75 -41.20
N ASP A 441 -10.96 4.13 -40.36
CA ASP A 441 -12.34 4.43 -40.74
C ASP A 441 -12.81 5.76 -40.15
N ARG A 442 -13.55 6.56 -40.94
CA ARG A 442 -14.25 7.76 -40.44
C ARG A 442 -15.19 7.40 -39.29
N ILE A 443 -15.19 8.22 -38.25
CA ILE A 443 -16.08 8.04 -37.11
C ILE A 443 -17.45 8.64 -37.44
N ASP A 444 -18.41 7.79 -37.84
CA ASP A 444 -19.80 8.19 -38.02
C ASP A 444 -20.59 8.19 -36.69
N ARG A 445 -21.71 8.92 -36.66
CA ARG A 445 -22.53 9.05 -35.45
C ARG A 445 -23.07 7.72 -34.93
N ARG A 446 -23.48 6.80 -35.81
CA ARG A 446 -24.01 5.48 -35.43
C ARG A 446 -22.92 4.61 -34.80
N ARG A 447 -21.68 4.69 -35.29
CA ARG A 447 -20.52 4.00 -34.71
C ARG A 447 -20.21 4.54 -33.33
N HIS A 448 -20.23 5.86 -33.16
CA HIS A 448 -20.04 6.48 -31.86
C HIS A 448 -21.14 6.10 -30.85
N GLU A 449 -22.41 6.10 -31.27
CA GLU A 449 -23.52 5.64 -30.43
C GLU A 449 -23.37 4.17 -30.00
N ARG A 450 -22.95 3.29 -30.91
CA ARG A 450 -22.65 1.88 -30.58
C ARG A 450 -21.50 1.76 -29.58
N TYR A 451 -20.47 2.60 -29.71
CA TYR A 451 -19.37 2.65 -28.74
C TYR A 451 -19.88 3.07 -27.36
N LEU A 452 -20.63 4.17 -27.26
CA LEU A 452 -21.23 4.61 -25.99
C LEU A 452 -22.11 3.51 -25.39
N ALA A 453 -22.90 2.82 -26.22
CA ALA A 453 -23.70 1.68 -25.80
C ALA A 453 -22.85 0.53 -25.23
N SER A 454 -21.72 0.22 -25.88
CA SER A 454 -20.77 -0.79 -25.41
C SER A 454 -20.05 -0.40 -24.11
N MET A 455 -19.95 0.91 -23.86
CA MET A 455 -19.37 1.49 -22.65
C MET A 455 -20.37 1.53 -21.48
N HIS A 456 -21.67 1.31 -21.68
CA HIS A 456 -22.64 1.25 -20.57
C HIS A 456 -22.42 0.07 -19.62
N GLY A 457 -21.70 -0.97 -20.04
CA GLY A 457 -21.23 -2.06 -19.16
C GLY A 457 -19.88 -1.81 -18.50
N TYR A 458 -19.24 -0.67 -18.79
CA TYR A 458 -17.95 -0.31 -18.20
C TYR A 458 -18.16 0.13 -16.75
N ILE A 459 -17.56 -0.62 -15.83
CA ILE A 459 -17.47 -0.25 -14.43
C ILE A 459 -16.20 0.60 -14.28
N PRO A 460 -16.33 1.92 -14.03
CA PRO A 460 -15.17 2.78 -13.86
C PRO A 460 -14.28 2.24 -12.72
N PRO A 461 -12.94 2.43 -12.78
CA PRO A 461 -12.00 1.87 -11.81
C PRO A 461 -12.37 2.12 -10.35
N SER A 462 -13.02 3.26 -10.05
CA SER A 462 -13.55 3.62 -8.73
C SER A 462 -14.61 2.66 -8.16
N SER A 463 -15.28 1.88 -9.01
CA SER A 463 -16.34 0.92 -8.65
C SER A 463 -15.84 -0.54 -8.63
N ARG A 464 -14.53 -0.78 -8.78
CA ARG A 464 -13.92 -2.12 -8.71
C ARG A 464 -13.66 -2.50 -7.25
N SER A 465 -13.98 -3.74 -6.87
CA SER A 465 -13.91 -4.27 -5.49
C SER A 465 -12.54 -4.22 -4.81
N ASN A 466 -11.47 -3.90 -5.55
CA ASN A 466 -10.08 -3.83 -5.07
C ASN A 466 -9.52 -2.40 -4.97
N TYR A 467 -10.36 -1.36 -5.05
CA TYR A 467 -9.92 0.02 -4.86
C TYR A 467 -9.55 0.29 -3.38
N ARG A 468 -8.25 0.44 -3.07
CA ARG A 468 -7.74 0.49 -1.69
C ARG A 468 -8.09 1.79 -0.94
N GLY A 469 -8.87 1.64 0.14
CA GLY A 469 -8.63 2.10 1.52
C GLY A 469 -8.45 3.59 1.90
N THR A 470 -8.08 4.50 0.99
CA THR A 470 -7.78 5.92 1.35
C THR A 470 -8.90 6.91 1.00
N ASN A 471 -10.04 6.39 0.52
CA ASN A 471 -11.12 7.13 -0.13
C ASN A 471 -12.12 7.86 0.80
N ARG A 472 -11.85 8.02 2.10
CA ARG A 472 -12.85 8.63 3.02
C ARG A 472 -13.31 10.02 2.57
N TYR A 473 -12.45 10.73 1.85
CA TYR A 473 -12.72 12.07 1.31
C TYR A 473 -12.74 12.09 -0.23
N GLY A 474 -12.86 10.94 -0.89
CA GLY A 474 -12.86 10.87 -2.36
C GLY A 474 -11.53 11.27 -3.00
N ILE A 475 -10.44 11.29 -2.22
CA ILE A 475 -9.08 11.47 -2.73
C ILE A 475 -8.61 10.14 -3.32
N THR A 476 -8.44 10.12 -4.63
CA THR A 476 -7.91 8.96 -5.36
C THR A 476 -6.39 9.07 -5.57
N SER A 477 -5.67 9.70 -4.62
CA SER A 477 -4.24 10.01 -4.73
C SER A 477 -3.38 8.75 -4.60
N HIS A 478 -3.33 7.99 -5.67
CA HIS A 478 -2.02 7.61 -6.19
C HIS A 478 -1.79 8.50 -7.41
N GLN A 479 -0.52 8.76 -7.72
CA GLN A 479 -0.09 9.58 -8.86
C GLN A 479 -1.01 9.34 -10.06
N SER A 480 -1.33 10.41 -10.80
CA SER A 480 -2.08 10.33 -12.05
C SER A 480 -1.68 9.06 -12.83
N PRO A 481 -2.59 8.42 -13.58
CA PRO A 481 -2.25 7.31 -14.48
C PRO A 481 -1.18 7.68 -15.52
N ILE A 482 -0.79 8.96 -15.61
CA ILE A 482 0.54 9.35 -16.09
C ILE A 482 1.57 8.76 -15.12
N GLN A 483 1.87 7.49 -15.39
CA GLN A 483 2.77 6.60 -14.69
C GLN A 483 3.97 7.31 -14.06
N SER A 484 4.46 6.66 -13.01
CA SER A 484 5.80 6.76 -12.45
C SER A 484 6.96 6.57 -13.46
N SER A 485 6.80 6.88 -14.75
CA SER A 485 7.82 6.73 -15.81
C SER A 485 8.39 8.05 -16.34
N LEU A 486 7.90 9.23 -15.93
CA LEU A 486 8.46 10.49 -16.45
C LEU A 486 9.82 10.93 -15.87
N THR A 487 10.40 10.23 -14.90
CA THR A 487 11.81 10.41 -14.50
C THR A 487 12.35 9.23 -13.71
N ARG A 488 12.93 8.24 -14.40
CA ARG A 488 14.19 7.53 -14.05
C ARG A 488 14.41 6.37 -15.03
N SER A 489 14.89 6.68 -16.23
CA SER A 489 15.81 5.76 -16.90
C SER A 489 17.14 5.78 -16.14
N ARG A 490 17.27 4.84 -15.22
CA ARG A 490 18.53 4.23 -14.75
C ARG A 490 18.19 2.73 -14.83
N ASN A 491 18.34 2.05 -15.95
CA ASN A 491 19.57 1.86 -16.68
C ASN A 491 19.21 1.41 -18.10
N SER A 492 19.46 2.24 -19.11
CA SER A 492 19.73 1.75 -20.46
C SER A 492 21.21 2.01 -20.75
N ASN A 493 22.07 1.17 -20.18
CA ASN A 493 23.45 1.10 -20.60
C ASN A 493 23.66 -0.24 -21.29
N LEU A 494 23.51 -0.22 -22.61
CA LEU A 494 24.49 -0.83 -23.49
C LEU A 494 25.89 -0.63 -22.89
N LYS A 495 26.50 -1.70 -22.40
CA LYS A 495 27.95 -1.95 -22.49
C LYS A 495 28.31 -3.32 -21.92
N GLY A 496 28.45 -4.28 -22.84
CA GLY A 496 29.58 -5.19 -22.73
C GLY A 496 30.87 -4.37 -22.81
N SER A 497 31.63 -4.34 -21.73
CA SER A 497 33.09 -4.23 -21.73
C SER A 497 33.58 -4.19 -20.28
N GLY A 498 34.25 -5.25 -19.86
CA GLY A 498 35.01 -5.25 -18.61
C GLY A 498 36.03 -4.12 -18.55
N GLN A 499 36.24 -3.66 -17.32
CA GLN A 499 37.45 -3.02 -16.79
C GLN A 499 38.33 -2.21 -17.76
N SER A 500 38.05 -0.92 -17.82
CA SER A 500 39.07 0.13 -17.90
C SER A 500 38.45 1.40 -17.31
N PHE A 501 39.23 2.27 -16.68
CA PHE A 501 38.80 3.42 -15.88
C PHE A 501 38.44 3.15 -14.41
N ARG A 502 39.34 2.46 -13.69
CA ARG A 502 39.61 2.75 -12.28
C ARG A 502 41.11 2.80 -12.02
N ASN A 503 41.77 3.83 -12.55
CA ASN A 503 42.99 4.37 -11.95
C ASN A 503 43.36 5.72 -12.57
N ARG A 504 42.67 6.79 -12.16
CA ARG A 504 43.26 8.15 -12.09
C ARG A 504 42.51 8.93 -11.00
N GLY A 505 43.01 8.80 -9.78
CA GLY A 505 42.78 9.83 -8.76
C GLY A 505 43.51 11.14 -9.14
N PRO A 506 43.16 12.27 -8.51
CA PRO A 506 43.70 13.57 -8.86
C PRO A 506 45.18 13.65 -8.46
N SER A 507 46.05 13.92 -9.43
CA SER A 507 47.40 14.41 -9.17
C SER A 507 47.30 15.89 -8.78
N SER A 508 47.83 16.17 -7.60
CA SER A 508 48.31 17.47 -7.17
C SER A 508 49.59 17.85 -7.93
N GLY A 509 49.77 19.15 -8.16
CA GLY A 509 51.08 19.80 -8.17
C GLY A 509 51.74 20.09 -9.53
N LYS A 510 51.38 21.21 -10.15
CA LYS A 510 52.19 22.43 -10.32
C LYS A 510 51.62 23.34 -11.41
#